data_AF-A0A3R0Y9Q9-F1
#
_entry.id   AF-A0A3R0Y9Q9-F1
#
_cell.length_a   1.000
_cell.length_b   1.000
_cell.length_c   1.000
_cell.angle_alpha   90.00
_cell.angle_beta   90.00
_cell.angle_gamma   90.00
#
_symmetry.space_group_name_H-M   'P 1'
#
loop_
_entity.id
_entity.type
_entity.pdbx_description
1 polymer ?
#
loop_
_entity_poly.entity_id
_entity_poly.type
_entity_poly.pdbx_seq_one_letter_code
_entity_poly.pdbx_strand_id
1 'polypeptide(L)' 'MYLLNRWFRDWRGRRVHVIRWEPETERVIYMREGYPEECFSPLWKFKGKFTECEAPTMH' A
#
# COMPACT_ATOMS: atom_id res chain seq x y z
N MET A 1 3.39 1.48 -15.51
CA MET A 1 2.49 1.33 -14.34
C MET A 1 2.21 -0.14 -14.11
N TYR A 2 2.36 -0.64 -12.88
CA TYR A 2 2.11 -2.05 -12.55
C TYR A 2 0.96 -2.15 -11.56
N LEU A 3 -0.09 -2.90 -11.91
CA LEU A 3 -1.14 -3.27 -10.97
C LEU A 3 -0.59 -4.31 -9.99
N LEU A 4 -0.78 -4.06 -8.71
CA LEU A 4 -0.33 -4.92 -7.63
C LEU A 4 -1.54 -5.40 -6.85
N ASN A 5 -1.44 -6.58 -6.26
CA ASN A 5 -2.42 -7.10 -5.32
C ASN A 5 -1.69 -7.58 -4.06
N ARG A 6 -1.03 -6.64 -3.39
CA ARG A 6 -0.19 -6.92 -2.21
C ARG A 6 -0.68 -6.14 -1.01
N TRP A 7 -0.59 -6.76 0.16
CA TRP A 7 -0.99 -6.16 1.41
C TRP A 7 0.24 -5.76 2.21
N PHE A 8 0.13 -4.61 2.85
CA PHE A 8 1.19 -4.06 3.68
C PHE A 8 0.59 -3.57 5.00
N ARG A 9 1.44 -3.51 6.02
CA ARG A 9 1.10 -2.94 7.31
C ARG A 9 1.99 -1.74 7.58
N ASP A 10 1.40 -0.61 7.95
CA ASP A 10 2.15 0.57 8.34
C ASP A 10 2.78 0.41 9.73
N TRP A 11 3.71 1.30 10.07
CA TRP A 11 4.34 1.38 11.39
C TRP A 11 3.37 1.56 12.58
N ARG A 12 2.11 1.94 12.34
CA ARG A 12 1.05 2.04 13.36
C ARG A 12 0.19 0.78 13.43
N GLY A 13 0.53 -0.23 12.66
CA GLY A 13 -0.16 -1.51 12.61
C GLY A 13 -1.39 -1.56 11.71
N ARG A 14 -1.65 -0.52 10.91
CA ARG A 14 -2.81 -0.43 10.00
C ARG A 14 -2.51 -1.10 8.67
N ARG A 15 -3.45 -1.90 8.16
CA ARG A 15 -3.31 -2.57 6.87
C ARG A 15 -3.66 -1.63 5.71
N VAL A 16 -2.91 -1.75 4.63
CA VAL A 16 -3.16 -1.08 3.36
C VAL A 16 -3.03 -2.08 2.22
N HIS A 17 -3.83 -1.87 1.18
CA HIS A 17 -3.83 -2.68 -0.03
C HIS A 17 -3.15 -1.90 -1.15
N VAL A 18 -1.93 -2.29 -1.51
CA VAL A 18 -1.20 -1.66 -2.61
C VAL A 18 -1.77 -2.17 -3.92
N ILE A 19 -2.41 -1.25 -4.64
CA ILE A 19 -3.10 -1.52 -5.91
C ILE A 19 -2.24 -1.19 -7.11
N ARG A 20 -1.24 -0.28 -6.96
CA ARG A 20 -0.45 0.21 -8.09
C ARG A 20 0.89 0.80 -7.69
N TRP A 21 1.87 0.65 -8.56
CA TRP A 21 3.14 1.38 -8.49
C TRP A 21 3.43 2.13 -9.81
N GLU A 22 3.81 3.39 -9.68
CA GLU A 22 4.20 4.30 -10.75
C GLU A 22 5.73 4.51 -10.73
N PRO A 23 6.48 3.94 -11.69
CA PRO A 23 7.93 4.10 -11.72
C PRO A 23 8.37 5.51 -12.12
N GLU A 24 7.59 6.21 -12.95
CA GLU A 24 7.92 7.54 -13.47
C GLU A 24 7.92 8.61 -12.37
N THR A 25 7.03 8.48 -11.40
CA THR A 25 6.89 9.42 -10.27
C THR A 25 7.41 8.83 -8.97
N GLU A 26 7.89 7.58 -8.99
CA GLU A 26 8.25 6.76 -7.84
C GLU A 26 7.17 6.74 -6.75
N ARG A 27 5.89 6.59 -7.14
CA ARG A 27 4.75 6.58 -6.20
C ARG A 27 4.14 5.19 -6.06
N VAL A 28 3.83 4.84 -4.82
CA VAL A 28 3.03 3.66 -4.47
C VAL A 28 1.63 4.13 -4.15
N ILE A 29 0.64 3.60 -4.85
CA ILE A 29 -0.78 3.88 -4.65
C ILE A 29 -1.42 2.70 -3.92
N TYR A 30 -2.14 3.00 -2.85
CA TYR A 30 -2.76 2.01 -1.99
C TYR A 30 -4.08 2.49 -1.43
N MET A 31 -4.95 1.53 -1.13
CA MET A 31 -6.20 1.72 -0.42
C MET A 31 -6.00 1.47 1.07
N ARG A 32 -6.75 2.19 1.91
CA ARG A 32 -6.76 2.00 3.35
C ARG A 32 -8.15 1.58 3.81
N GLU A 33 -8.20 0.68 4.79
CA GLU A 33 -9.46 0.28 5.40
C GLU A 33 -10.18 1.49 6.02
N GLY A 34 -11.48 1.63 5.70
CA GLY A 34 -12.32 2.74 6.15
C GLY A 34 -12.06 4.07 5.43
N TYR A 35 -11.29 4.09 4.34
CA TYR A 35 -11.08 5.28 3.53
C TYR A 35 -11.29 4.95 2.04
N PRO A 36 -12.33 5.52 1.39
CA PRO A 36 -12.72 5.13 0.04
C PRO A 36 -11.81 5.71 -1.05
N GLU A 37 -11.00 6.70 -0.74
CA GLU A 37 -10.12 7.35 -1.72
C GLU A 37 -8.75 6.69 -1.78
N GLU A 38 -8.16 6.71 -2.97
CA GLU A 38 -6.81 6.22 -3.21
C GLU A 38 -5.79 7.11 -2.49
N CYS A 39 -4.90 6.48 -1.72
CA CYS A 39 -3.76 7.16 -1.09
C CYS A 39 -2.49 6.89 -1.89
N PHE A 40 -1.53 7.82 -1.84
CA PHE A 40 -0.21 7.60 -2.42
C PHE A 40 0.92 8.01 -1.48
N SER A 41 2.07 7.35 -1.63
CA SER A 41 3.32 7.73 -0.97
C SER A 41 4.52 7.52 -1.89
N PRO A 42 5.57 8.35 -1.77
CA PRO A 42 6.85 8.08 -2.44
C PRO A 42 7.41 6.70 -2.06
N LEU A 43 8.04 6.01 -3.01
CA LEU A 43 8.54 4.65 -2.87
C LEU A 43 9.52 4.53 -1.70
N TRP A 44 10.46 5.47 -1.55
CA TRP A 44 11.44 5.48 -0.46
C TRP A 44 10.76 5.56 0.91
N LYS A 45 9.71 6.38 1.03
CA LYS A 45 8.94 6.54 2.27
C LYS A 45 8.09 5.32 2.55
N PHE A 46 7.54 4.70 1.49
CA PHE A 46 6.77 3.49 1.60
C PHE A 46 7.63 2.33 2.12
N LYS A 47 8.80 2.10 1.50
CA LYS A 47 9.76 1.06 1.92
C LYS A 47 10.22 1.18 3.37
N GLY A 48 10.35 2.40 3.91
CA GLY A 48 10.77 2.61 5.29
C GLY A 48 9.66 2.55 6.34
N LYS A 49 8.38 2.63 5.94
CA LYS A 49 7.24 2.75 6.87
C LYS A 49 6.22 1.62 6.78
N PHE A 50 6.34 0.77 5.77
CA PHE A 50 5.41 -0.30 5.48
C PHE A 50 6.15 -1.62 5.34
N THR A 51 5.58 -2.67 5.92
CA THR A 51 6.09 -4.04 5.84
C THR A 51 5.06 -4.89 5.12
N GLU A 52 5.50 -5.72 4.17
CA GLU A 52 4.61 -6.66 3.47
C GLU A 52 3.95 -7.62 4.46
N CYS A 53 2.67 -7.92 4.25
CA CYS A 53 1.86 -8.76 5.10
C CYS A 53 0.90 -9.61 4.25
N GLU A 54 0.34 -10.65 4.85
CA GLU A 54 -0.68 -11.46 4.22
C GLU A 54 -1.97 -10.66 3.99
N ALA A 55 -2.73 -11.07 2.97
CA ALA A 55 -4.07 -10.55 2.74
C ALA A 55 -4.97 -10.84 3.96
N PRO A 56 -5.94 -9.96 4.27
CA PRO A 56 -6.91 -10.25 5.31
C PRO A 56 -7.67 -11.53 4.92
N THR A 57 -7.60 -12.54 5.80
CA THR A 57 -8.44 -13.73 5.69
C THR A 57 -9.89 -13.29 5.81
N MET A 58 -10.67 -13.40 4.74
CA MET A 58 -12.12 -13.27 4.82
C MET A 58 -12.63 -14.46 5.64
N HIS A 59 -13.12 -14.19 6.85
CA HIS A 59 -13.84 -15.14 7.69
C HIS A 59 -15.34 -14.99 7.49
#